data_AF-A0AAJ2BUS6-F1
#
_entry.id   AF-A0AAJ2BUS6-F1
#
_cell.length_a   1.000
_cell.length_b   1.000
_cell.length_c   1.000
_cell.angle_alpha   90.00
_cell.angle_beta   90.00
_cell.angle_gamma   90.00
#
_symmetry.space_group_name_H-M   'P 1'
#
loop_
_entity.id
_entity.type
_entity.pdbx_description
1 polymer ?
#
loop_
_entity_poly.entity_id
_entity_poly.type
_entity_poly.pdbx_seq_one_letter_code
_entity_poly.pdbx_strand_id
1 'polypeptide(L)'
;MRKEETGYLAESKLIVRQGQQLWHLHQALKKKPEQDVLLEMAYGYMEAGRASTISEAMVVAGAVITAYRSTEAGERVPQEAHKRLKGQTSTAPVLT
;
A
#
# COMPACT_ATOMS: atom_id res chain seq x y z
N MET A 1 -3.76 2.75 26.72
CA MET A 1 -2.50 3.30 26.14
C MET A 1 -2.00 2.31 25.11
N ARG A 2 -1.95 2.66 23.82
CA ARG A 2 -1.24 1.82 22.84
C ARG A 2 0.24 1.90 23.21
N LYS A 3 0.87 0.74 23.45
CA LYS A 3 2.33 0.65 23.63
C LYS A 3 2.97 1.30 22.41
N GLU A 4 3.87 2.25 22.60
CA GLU A 4 4.69 2.76 21.51
C GLU A 4 5.45 1.57 20.92
N GLU A 5 5.12 1.20 19.68
CA GLU A 5 5.85 0.17 18.97
C GLU A 5 7.25 0.72 18.69
N THR A 6 8.27 0.12 19.31
CA THR A 6 9.68 0.44 19.03
C THR A 6 10.22 -0.52 17.96
N GLY A 7 11.25 -0.11 17.21
CA GLY A 7 11.88 -0.97 16.19
C GLY A 7 11.19 -0.99 14.82
N TYR A 8 11.20 -2.13 14.12
CA TYR A 8 10.73 -2.23 12.72
C TYR A 8 9.26 -1.83 12.56
N LEU A 9 8.41 -2.13 13.54
CA LEU A 9 6.97 -1.85 13.50
C LEU A 9 6.59 -0.41 13.90
N ALA A 10 7.55 0.37 14.41
CA ALA A 10 7.33 1.76 14.82
C ALA A 10 6.60 2.59 13.74
N GLU A 11 5.67 3.45 14.15
CA GLU A 11 4.87 4.28 13.22
C GLU A 11 5.76 5.15 12.33
N SER A 12 6.86 5.68 12.89
CA SER A 12 7.88 6.44 12.15
C SER A 12 8.52 5.67 10.98
N LYS A 13 8.41 4.33 10.96
CA LYS A 13 8.93 3.46 9.90
C LYS A 13 7.86 3.02 8.90
N LEU A 14 6.58 3.40 9.08
CA LEU A 14 5.48 2.95 8.23
C LEU A 14 5.74 3.23 6.74
N ILE A 15 6.15 4.45 6.39
CA ILE A 15 6.44 4.84 5.01
C ILE A 15 7.58 3.99 4.42
N VAL A 16 8.63 3.74 5.21
CA VAL A 16 9.76 2.90 4.78
C VAL A 16 9.30 1.46 4.56
N ARG A 17 8.48 0.90 5.45
CA ARG A 17 7.92 -0.46 5.29
C ARG A 17 7.05 -0.56 4.05
N GLN A 18 6.18 0.42 3.81
CA GLN A 18 5.35 0.45 2.60
C GLN A 18 6.19 0.56 1.32
N GLY A 19 7.23 1.39 1.33
CA GLY A 19 8.17 1.48 0.22
C GLY A 19 8.89 0.16 -0.08
N GLN A 20 9.34 -0.56 0.96
CA GLN A 20 9.94 -1.89 0.82
C GLN A 20 8.95 -2.90 0.24
N GLN A 21 7.70 -2.91 0.71
CA GLN A 21 6.65 -3.80 0.19
C GLN A 21 6.42 -3.57 -1.31
N LEU A 22 6.25 -2.31 -1.73
CA LEU A 22 6.07 -1.96 -3.14
C LEU A 22 7.31 -2.31 -3.97
N TRP A 23 8.52 -2.11 -3.43
CA TRP A 23 9.76 -2.49 -4.11
C TRP A 23 9.83 -3.99 -4.38
N HIS A 24 9.55 -4.83 -3.37
CA HIS A 24 9.56 -6.28 -3.53
C HIS A 24 8.51 -6.74 -4.54
N LEU A 25 7.31 -6.17 -4.50
CA LEU A 25 6.25 -6.48 -5.45
C LEU A 25 6.63 -6.07 -6.89
N HIS A 26 7.18 -4.87 -7.09
CA HIS A 26 7.69 -4.41 -8.38
C HIS A 26 8.77 -5.37 -8.92
N GLN A 27 9.73 -5.77 -8.09
CA GLN A 27 10.77 -6.71 -8.50
C GLN A 27 10.21 -8.09 -8.86
N ALA A 28 9.19 -8.57 -8.14
CA ALA A 28 8.54 -9.84 -8.45
C ALA A 28 7.82 -9.79 -9.80
N LEU A 29 6.98 -8.77 -10.02
CA LEU A 29 6.22 -8.57 -11.25
C LEU A 29 7.11 -8.30 -12.47
N LYS A 30 8.30 -7.72 -12.27
CA LYS A 30 9.30 -7.54 -13.34
C LYS A 30 9.94 -8.86 -13.78
N LYS A 31 10.08 -9.84 -12.87
CA LYS A 31 10.87 -11.06 -13.08
C LYS A 31 10.00 -12.29 -13.37
N LYS A 32 8.72 -12.25 -13.05
CA LYS A 32 7.81 -13.40 -13.11
C LYS A 32 6.48 -12.99 -13.73
N PRO A 33 5.78 -13.91 -14.41
CA PRO A 33 4.40 -13.69 -14.81
C PRO A 33 3.54 -13.27 -13.62
N GLU A 34 2.63 -12.32 -13.84
CA GLU A 34 1.77 -11.81 -12.77
C GLU A 34 0.91 -12.91 -12.13
N GLN A 35 0.46 -13.88 -12.93
CA GLN A 35 -0.30 -15.02 -12.43
C GLN A 35 0.46 -15.80 -11.35
N ASP A 36 1.77 -16.02 -11.56
CA ASP A 36 2.62 -16.74 -10.61
C ASP A 36 2.81 -15.90 -9.33
N VAL A 37 3.06 -14.60 -9.46
CA VAL A 37 3.21 -13.70 -8.32
C VAL A 37 1.92 -13.62 -7.50
N LEU A 38 0.78 -13.51 -8.17
CA LEU A 38 -0.54 -13.48 -7.56
C LEU A 38 -0.81 -14.76 -6.76
N LEU A 39 -0.53 -15.93 -7.35
CA LEU A 39 -0.73 -17.23 -6.70
C LEU A 39 0.19 -17.41 -5.47
N GLU A 40 1.47 -17.07 -5.59
CA GLU A 40 2.42 -17.11 -4.47
C GLU A 40 2.02 -16.17 -3.32
N MET A 41 1.55 -14.97 -3.64
CA MET A 41 1.00 -14.06 -2.63
C MET A 41 -0.24 -14.64 -1.94
N ALA A 42 -1.12 -15.33 -2.68
CA ALA A 42 -2.29 -16.00 -2.12
C ALA A 42 -1.90 -17.04 -1.07
N TYR A 43 -0.95 -17.92 -1.41
CA TYR A 43 -0.46 -18.92 -0.46
C TYR A 43 0.18 -18.26 0.76
N GLY A 44 0.99 -17.21 0.55
CA GLY A 44 1.55 -16.44 1.66
C GLY A 44 0.49 -15.82 2.59
N TYR A 45 -0.64 -15.34 2.06
CA TYR A 45 -1.75 -14.86 2.89
C TYR A 45 -2.43 -15.96 3.70
N MET A 46 -2.58 -17.16 3.12
CA MET A 46 -3.10 -18.31 3.86
C MET A 46 -2.15 -18.74 4.98
N GLU A 47 -0.85 -18.87 4.68
CA GLU A 47 0.18 -19.24 5.65
C GLU A 47 0.28 -18.24 6.82
N ALA A 48 0.10 -16.95 6.53
CA ALA A 48 0.07 -15.90 7.54
C ALA A 48 -1.25 -15.82 8.33
N GLY A 49 -2.21 -16.71 8.07
CA GLY A 49 -3.53 -16.69 8.71
C GLY A 49 -4.37 -15.45 8.37
N ARG A 50 -4.10 -14.81 7.23
CA ARG A 50 -4.78 -13.59 6.75
C ARG A 50 -5.99 -13.89 5.85
N ALA A 51 -6.11 -15.13 5.38
CA ALA A 51 -7.25 -15.62 4.61
C ALA A 51 -7.52 -17.08 4.98
N SER A 52 -8.79 -17.47 5.03
CA SER A 52 -9.22 -18.82 5.41
C SER A 52 -9.32 -19.76 4.22
N THR A 53 -9.39 -19.22 3.00
CA THR A 53 -9.50 -19.99 1.76
C THR A 53 -8.61 -19.40 0.67
N ILE A 54 -8.26 -20.22 -0.32
CA ILE A 54 -7.49 -19.77 -1.47
C ILE A 54 -8.22 -18.67 -2.25
N SER A 55 -9.55 -18.76 -2.38
CA SER A 55 -10.35 -17.75 -3.09
C SER A 55 -10.31 -16.39 -2.40
N GLU A 56 -10.43 -16.36 -1.07
CA GLU A 56 -10.28 -15.14 -0.27
C GLU A 56 -8.86 -14.57 -0.42
N ALA A 57 -7.85 -15.41 -0.30
CA ALA A 57 -6.45 -15.01 -0.46
C ALA A 57 -6.17 -14.41 -1.85
N MET A 58 -6.83 -14.92 -2.89
CA MET A 58 -6.71 -14.42 -4.25
C MET A 58 -7.31 -13.04 -4.44
N VAL A 59 -8.44 -12.76 -3.78
CA VAL A 59 -9.02 -11.42 -3.76
C VAL A 59 -8.07 -10.43 -3.10
N VAL A 60 -7.47 -10.80 -1.95
CA VAL A 60 -6.52 -9.93 -1.25
C VAL A 60 -5.26 -9.68 -2.09
N ALA A 61 -4.65 -10.72 -2.67
CA ALA A 61 -3.48 -10.59 -3.53
C ALA A 61 -3.76 -9.72 -4.76
N GLY A 62 -4.89 -9.95 -5.44
CA GLY A 62 -5.32 -9.14 -6.58
C GLY A 62 -5.54 -7.67 -6.23
N ALA A 63 -6.12 -7.39 -5.05
CA ALA A 63 -6.30 -6.03 -4.56
C ALA A 63 -4.95 -5.32 -4.33
N VAL A 64 -3.95 -6.01 -3.78
CA VAL A 64 -2.61 -5.44 -3.57
C VAL A 64 -1.89 -5.15 -4.89
N ILE A 65 -1.95 -6.05 -5.87
CA ILE A 65 -1.39 -5.81 -7.20
C ILE A 65 -2.08 -4.63 -7.89
N THR A 66 -3.40 -4.54 -7.76
CA THR A 66 -4.19 -3.42 -8.32
C THR A 66 -3.79 -2.10 -7.67
N ALA A 67 -3.69 -2.06 -6.34
CA ALA A 67 -3.25 -0.87 -5.60
C ALA A 67 -1.83 -0.45 -5.97
N TYR A 68 -0.93 -1.42 -6.18
CA TYR A 68 0.42 -1.17 -6.67
C TYR A 68 0.41 -0.50 -8.06
N ARG A 69 -0.36 -1.02 -9.01
CA ARG A 69 -0.50 -0.41 -10.35
C ARG A 69 -1.10 1.00 -10.30
N SER A 70 -2.12 1.21 -9.45
CA SER A 70 -2.69 2.54 -9.23
C SER A 70 -1.67 3.52 -8.65
N THR A 71 -0.73 3.04 -7.82
CA THR A 71 0.36 3.85 -7.27
C THR A 71 1.41 4.16 -8.34
N GLU A 72 1.79 3.19 -9.17
CA GLU A 72 2.75 3.36 -10.26
C GLU A 72 2.23 4.32 -11.34
N ALA A 73 1.00 4.15 -11.80
CA ALA A 73 0.38 5.02 -12.80
C ALA A 73 -0.06 6.38 -12.21
N GLY A 74 -0.40 6.40 -10.92
CA GLY A 74 -1.00 7.54 -10.23
C GLY A 74 -0.06 8.29 -9.30
N GLU A 75 1.26 8.06 -9.36
CA GLU A 75 2.24 8.57 -8.39
C GLU A 75 2.08 10.08 -8.08
N ARG A 76 1.76 10.88 -9.11
CA ARG A 76 1.58 12.32 -8.98
C ARG A 76 0.24 12.73 -8.39
N VAL A 77 -0.79 11.89 -8.46
CA VAL A 77 -2.15 12.23 -8.01
C VAL A 77 -2.19 12.54 -6.50
N PRO A 78 -1.61 11.72 -5.60
CA PRO A 78 -1.52 12.07 -4.18
C PRO A 78 -0.68 13.31 -3.90
N GLN A 79 0.41 13.52 -4.64
CA GLN A 79 1.29 14.69 -4.46
C GLN A 79 0.54 15.98 -4.82
N GLU A 80 -0.15 15.99 -5.95
CA GLU A 80 -0.96 17.13 -6.39
C GLU A 80 -2.18 17.34 -5.50
N ALA A 81 -2.82 16.26 -5.01
CA ALA A 81 -3.88 16.37 -4.02
C ALA A 81 -3.37 17.02 -2.72
N HIS A 82 -2.21 16.59 -2.21
CA HIS A 82 -1.59 17.17 -1.02
C HIS A 82 -1.23 18.64 -1.22
N LYS A 83 -0.65 19.01 -2.37
CA LYS A 83 -0.37 20.42 -2.71
C LYS A 83 -1.64 21.28 -2.71
N ARG A 84 -2.73 20.81 -3.34
CA ARG A 84 -4.02 21.51 -3.36
C ARG A 84 -4.57 21.73 -1.96
N LEU A 85 -4.58 20.69 -1.13
CA LEU A 85 -5.07 20.77 0.25
C LEU A 85 -4.22 21.71 1.11
N LYS A 86 -2.89 21.72 0.94
CA LYS A 86 -1.99 22.65 1.62
C LYS A 86 -2.19 24.10 1.16
N GLY A 87 -2.55 24.32 -0.11
CA GLY A 87 -2.88 25.64 -0.65
C GLY A 87 -4.22 26.18 -0.17
N GLN A 88 -5.15 25.32 0.26
CA GLN A 88 -6.48 25.71 0.75
C GLN A 88 -6.48 26.27 2.19
N THR A 89 -5.34 26.23 2.89
CA THR A 89 -5.21 26.75 4.27
C THR A 89 -5.17 28.29 4.40
N SER A 90 -5.49 29.05 3.35
CA SER A 90 -5.44 30.53 3.39
C SER A 90 -6.62 31.24 2.72
N THR A 91 -7.83 30.68 2.74
CA THR A 91 -9.06 31.41 2.37
C THR A 91 -10.27 30.89 3.14
N ALA A 92 -10.22 30.91 4.47
CA ALA A 92 -11.46 30.99 5.22
C ALA A 92 -12.00 32.43 5.06
N PRO A 93 -13.23 32.65 4.56
CA PRO A 93 -13.80 33.98 4.58
C PRO A 93 -13.99 34.39 6.04
N VAL A 94 -13.42 35.53 6.41
CA VAL A 94 -13.81 36.20 7.65
C VAL A 94 -15.28 36.60 7.45
N LEU A 95 -16.18 35.90 8.13
CA LEU A 95 -17.57 36.32 8.26
C LEU A 95 -17.57 37.56 9.17
N THR A 96 -17.50 38.75 8.58
CA THR A 96 -17.92 40.02 9.18
C THR A 96 -19.32 40.37 8.71
#